data_AF-A0A0G0LGJ1-F1
#
_entry.id   AF-A0A0G0LGJ1-F1
#
_cell.length_a   1.000
_cell.length_b   1.000
_cell.length_c   1.000
_cell.angle_alpha   90.00
_cell.angle_beta   90.00
_cell.angle_gamma   90.00
#
_symmetry.space_group_name_H-M   'P 1'
#
loop_
_entity.id
_entity.type
_entity.pdbx_description
1 polymer ?
#
loop_
_entity_poly.entity_id
_entity_poly.type
_entity_poly.pdbx_seq_one_letter_code
_entity_poly.pdbx_strand_id
1 'polypeptide(L)' 'MAIDWTKIFKKYKGMWVALKDDEKTVVASGKTAKEAWEKAQKKGFRKPILTRMPAKIIPYVGFGL' A
#
# COMPACT_ATOMS: atom_id res chain seq x y z
N MET A 1 5.68 -17.14 6.09
CA MET A 1 4.93 -16.47 7.17
C MET A 1 4.15 -15.31 6.53
N ALA A 2 2.82 -15.31 6.59
CA ALA A 2 2.01 -14.31 5.88
C ALA A 2 2.07 -12.95 6.60
N ILE A 3 2.20 -11.86 5.86
CA ILE A 3 2.15 -10.51 6.41
C ILE A 3 0.67 -10.08 6.49
N ASP A 4 0.17 -9.77 7.69
CA ASP A 4 -1.19 -9.25 7.84
C ASP A 4 -1.24 -7.80 7.34
N TRP A 5 -1.79 -7.60 6.15
CA TRP A 5 -2.03 -6.28 5.55
C TRP A 5 -3.41 -5.72 5.88
N THR A 6 -4.21 -6.41 6.69
CA THR A 6 -5.60 -6.04 6.99
C THR A 6 -5.70 -4.64 7.58
N LYS A 7 -4.79 -4.29 8.49
CA LYS A 7 -4.74 -2.95 9.12
C LYS A 7 -4.33 -1.85 8.14
N ILE A 8 -3.34 -2.13 7.29
CA ILE A 8 -2.85 -1.20 6.25
C ILE A 8 -3.96 -0.96 5.23
N PHE A 9 -4.59 -2.04 4.76
CA PHE A 9 -5.71 -1.97 3.83
C PHE A 9 -6.87 -1.14 4.40
N LYS A 10 -7.29 -1.38 5.65
CA LYS A 10 -8.39 -0.59 6.26
C LYS A 10 -8.07 0.90 6.37
N LYS A 11 -6.83 1.26 6.70
CA LYS A 11 -6.42 2.65 6.92
C LYS A 11 -6.13 3.41 5.62
N TYR A 12 -5.61 2.74 4.59
CA TYR A 12 -5.15 3.36 3.34
C TYR A 12 -5.91 2.87 2.11
N LYS A 13 -7.15 2.37 2.30
CA LYS A 13 -8.01 1.87 1.23
C LYS A 13 -8.13 2.89 0.09
N GLY A 14 -7.80 2.47 -1.13
CA GLY A 14 -7.84 3.34 -2.31
C GLY A 14 -6.71 4.38 -2.41
N MET A 15 -5.73 4.37 -1.49
CA MET A 15 -4.58 5.28 -1.49
C MET A 15 -3.31 4.58 -1.99
N TRP A 16 -2.35 5.40 -2.39
CA TRP A 16 -0.96 4.98 -2.59
C TRP A 16 -0.23 4.97 -1.26
N VAL A 17 0.48 3.89 -1.01
CA VAL A 17 1.22 3.63 0.22
C VAL A 17 2.67 3.39 -0.15
N ALA A 18 3.56 4.14 0.47
CA ALA A 18 4.99 3.89 0.44
C ALA A 18 5.35 3.04 1.65
N LEU A 19 5.81 1.82 1.40
CA LEU A 19 6.29 0.86 2.38
C LEU A 19 7.81 0.93 2.47
N LYS A 20 8.33 0.62 3.65
CA LYS A 20 9.76 0.39 3.87
C LYS A 20 10.15 -1.00 3.34
N ASP A 21 11.45 -1.31 3.30
CA ASP A 21 11.99 -2.60 2.86
C ASP A 21 11.41 -3.82 3.61
N ASP A 22 10.90 -3.59 4.82
CA ASP A 22 10.25 -4.61 5.65
C ASP A 22 8.79 -4.94 5.24
N GLU A 23 8.25 -4.30 4.20
CA GLU A 23 6.89 -4.53 3.63
C GLU A 23 5.74 -4.42 4.65
N LYS A 24 6.02 -3.89 5.85
CA LYS A 24 5.07 -3.75 6.98
C LYS A 24 4.93 -2.31 7.40
N THR A 25 6.01 -1.54 7.32
CA THR A 25 6.06 -0.18 7.82
C THR A 25 5.65 0.79 6.73
N VAL A 26 4.49 1.42 6.90
CA VAL A 26 4.04 2.51 6.04
C VAL A 26 4.80 3.79 6.38
N VAL A 27 5.69 4.20 5.49
CA VAL A 27 6.46 5.44 5.66
C VAL A 27 5.69 6.65 5.16
N ALA A 28 4.88 6.51 4.11
CA ALA A 28 4.05 7.59 3.62
C ALA A 28 2.78 7.08 2.90
N SER A 29 1.80 7.97 2.76
CA SER A 29 0.60 7.71 1.95
C SER A 29 0.13 8.96 1.21
N GLY A 30 -0.57 8.76 0.10
CA GLY A 30 -1.09 9.82 -0.75
C GLY A 30 -2.22 9.34 -1.67
N LYS A 31 -2.94 10.28 -2.28
CA LYS A 31 -3.94 9.92 -3.31
C LYS A 31 -3.28 9.49 -4.61
N THR A 32 -2.04 9.94 -4.83
CA THR A 32 -1.23 9.64 -6.01
C THR A 32 0.09 8.99 -5.64
N ALA A 33 0.67 8.22 -6.58
CA ALA A 33 1.99 7.61 -6.42
C ALA A 33 3.07 8.66 -6.13
N LYS A 34 3.00 9.80 -6.84
CA LYS A 34 3.92 10.93 -6.69
C LYS A 34 3.89 11.51 -5.27
N GLU A 35 2.71 11.78 -4.72
CA GLU A 35 2.59 12.28 -3.34
C GLU A 35 3.17 11.31 -2.31
N ALA A 36 2.87 10.01 -2.44
CA ALA A 36 3.41 8.99 -1.55
C ALA A 36 4.94 8.91 -1.65
N TRP A 37 5.48 9.00 -2.88
CA TRP A 37 6.91 9.01 -3.16
C TRP A 37 7.62 10.23 -2.58
N GLU A 38 7.11 11.43 -2.84
CA GLU A 38 7.69 12.67 -2.32
C GLU A 38 7.68 12.72 -0.80
N LYS A 39 6.57 12.30 -0.16
CA LYS A 39 6.50 12.19 1.30
C LYS A 39 7.49 11.16 1.86
N ALA A 40 7.70 10.04 1.18
CA ALA A 40 8.68 9.04 1.59
C ALA A 40 10.12 9.54 1.44
N GLN A 41 10.44 10.21 0.33
CA GLN A 41 11.75 10.85 0.15
C GLN A 41 12.02 11.95 1.18
N LYS A 42 11.02 12.80 1.50
CA LYS A 42 11.13 13.81 2.56
C LYS A 42 11.45 13.21 3.94
N LYS A 43 11.08 11.95 4.16
CA LYS A 43 11.40 11.19 5.38
C LYS A 43 12.77 10.48 5.32
N GLY A 44 13.53 10.65 4.25
CA GLY A 44 14.86 10.04 4.09
C GLY A 44 14.84 8.62 3.50
N PHE A 45 13.68 8.10 3.09
CA PHE A 45 13.60 6.80 2.43
C PHE A 45 13.89 6.94 0.93
N ARG A 46 15.09 6.53 0.51
CA ARG A 46 15.55 6.61 -0.89
C ARG A 46 14.95 5.54 -1.82
N LYS A 47 14.54 4.38 -1.27
CA LYS A 47 13.95 3.27 -2.04
C LYS A 47 12.69 2.72 -1.34
N PRO A 48 11.61 3.50 -1.21
CA PRO A 48 10.35 2.99 -0.69
C PRO A 48 9.64 2.12 -1.73
N ILE A 49 8.96 1.07 -1.28
CA ILE A 49 8.10 0.22 -2.12
C ILE A 49 6.75 0.91 -2.26
N LEU A 50 6.39 1.34 -3.47
CA LEU A 50 5.08 1.94 -3.74
C LEU A 50 4.05 0.86 -4.04
N THR A 51 2.99 0.85 -3.25
CA THR A 51 1.85 -0.06 -3.43
C THR A 51 0.55 0.73 -3.48
N ARG A 52 -0.28 0.48 -4.49
CA ARG A 52 -1.64 1.03 -4.54
C ARG A 52 -2.58 0.08 -3.82
N MET A 53 -3.19 0.54 -2.73
CA MET A 53 -4.18 -0.26 -2.04
C MET A 53 -5.50 -0.26 -2.82
N PRO A 54 -6.12 -1.44 -3.05
CA PRO A 54 -7.39 -1.50 -3.76
C PRO A 54 -8.47 -0.73 -3.01
N ALA A 55 -9.34 -0.05 -3.75
CA ALA A 55 -10.47 0.67 -3.16
C ALA A 55 -11.62 -0.28 -2.79
N LYS A 56 -11.72 -1.45 -3.43
CA LYS A 56 -12.68 -2.49 -3.13
C LYS A 56 -11.99 -3.84 -3.26
N ILE A 57 -12.27 -4.74 -2.33
CA ILE A 57 -11.97 -6.16 -2.49
C ILE A 57 -13.19 -6.71 -3.22
N ILE A 58 -13.02 -7.05 -4.50
CA ILE A 58 -14.06 -7.68 -5.30
C ILE A 58 -13.71 -9.16 -5.31
N PRO A 59 -14.30 -9.98 -4.41
CA PRO A 59 -14.05 -11.41 -4.42
C PRO A 59 -14.63 -11.98 -5.70
N TYR A 60 -13.80 -12.67 -6.48
CA TYR A 60 -14.25 -13.45 -7.60
C TYR A 60 -14.32 -14.92 -7.17
N VAL A 61 -15.51 -15.50 -7.23
CA VAL A 61 -15.72 -16.93 -7.04
C VAL A 61 -16.12 -17.47 -8.41
N GLY A 62 -15.24 -18.24 -9.04
CA GLY A 62 -15.52 -18.88 -10.33
C GLY A 62 -16.61 -19.92 -10.16
N PHE A 63 -17.60 -19.91 -11.04
CA PHE A 63 -18.52 -21.03 -11.19
C PHE A 63 -17.84 -22.02 -12.15
N GLY A 64 -17.31 -23.11 -11.60
CA GLY A 64 -16.84 -24.24 -12.41
C GLY A 64 -18.05 -24.93 -13.02
N LEU A 65 -18.00 -25.10 -14.34
CA LEU A 65 -19.05 -25.71 -15.18
C LEU A 65 -19.26 -27.19 -14.82
#